data_AF-Q0YQ23-F1
#
_entry.id   AF-Q0YQ23-F1
#
_cell.length_a   1.000
_cell.length_b   1.000
_cell.length_c   1.000
_cell.angle_alpha   90.00
_cell.angle_beta   90.00
_cell.angle_gamma   90.00
#
_symmetry.space_group_name_H-M   'P 1'
#
loop_
_entity.id
_entity.type
_entity.pdbx_description
1 polymer ?
#
loop_
_entity_poly.entity_id
_entity_poly.type
_entity_poly.pdbx_seq_one_letter_code
_entity_poly.pdbx_strand_id
1 'polypeptide(L)'
;MMFQESMVLPSLYTRDDQVHIERWIEQGPAYKENGNLNDSNRVAEIALSSVQGRLPQASLVQEDGNVVIGRKHWDCPVQMRNNLFAPIHIFEINRNNAHAGLSCIEAYYVTLLPGYNIYVVTISYGSEDPEGFFDLAIGFFHVDNAEQIIAEASRVILSWWQVRYQELSCSR
;
A
#
# COMPACT_ATOMS: atom_id res chain seq x y z
N MET A 1 -44.41 -17.78 4.44
CA MET A 1 -43.28 -17.44 3.54
C MET A 1 -42.77 -16.08 3.99
N MET A 2 -41.73 -16.07 4.83
CA MET A 2 -41.02 -14.85 5.20
C MET A 2 -39.62 -14.99 4.61
N PHE A 3 -39.29 -14.13 3.65
CA PHE A 3 -37.89 -13.95 3.29
C PHE A 3 -37.25 -13.23 4.47
N GLN A 4 -36.45 -13.98 5.23
CA GLN A 4 -35.55 -13.44 6.23
C GLN A 4 -34.66 -12.42 5.50
N GLU A 5 -34.65 -11.17 5.98
CA GLU A 5 -33.78 -10.12 5.49
C GLU A 5 -32.37 -10.71 5.32
N SER A 6 -31.91 -10.73 4.08
CA SER A 6 -30.56 -11.15 3.77
C SER A 6 -29.62 -10.32 4.63
N MET A 7 -28.71 -11.00 5.31
CA MET A 7 -27.62 -10.39 6.05
C MET A 7 -26.74 -9.65 5.03
N VAL A 8 -27.10 -8.41 4.70
CA VAL A 8 -26.34 -7.55 3.79
C VAL A 8 -25.05 -7.25 4.51
N LEU A 9 -23.97 -7.97 4.16
CA LEU A 9 -22.63 -7.58 4.56
C LEU A 9 -22.45 -6.13 4.09
N PRO A 10 -22.17 -5.17 4.98
CA PRO A 10 -21.85 -3.80 4.58
C PRO A 10 -20.73 -3.87 3.53
N SER A 11 -20.87 -3.13 2.44
CA SER A 11 -19.84 -3.16 1.39
C SER A 11 -18.50 -2.77 2.00
N LEU A 12 -17.49 -3.61 1.82
CA LEU A 12 -16.09 -3.32 2.19
C LEU A 12 -15.51 -2.16 1.38
N TYR A 13 -16.19 -1.75 0.32
CA TYR A 13 -15.75 -0.72 -0.63
C TYR A 13 -16.87 0.30 -0.84
N THR A 14 -16.54 1.58 -0.82
CA THR A 14 -17.43 2.61 -1.37
C THR A 14 -17.45 2.50 -2.89
N ARG A 15 -18.40 3.14 -3.57
CA ARG A 15 -18.42 3.16 -5.05
C ARG A 15 -17.15 3.80 -5.63
N ASP A 16 -16.64 4.82 -4.95
CA ASP A 16 -15.43 5.52 -5.34
C ASP A 16 -14.21 4.58 -5.24
N ASP A 17 -14.11 3.83 -4.13
CA ASP A 17 -13.07 2.81 -3.96
C ASP A 17 -13.08 1.76 -5.07
N GLN A 18 -14.28 1.31 -5.45
CA GLN A 18 -14.43 0.30 -6.50
C GLN A 18 -13.90 0.80 -7.85
N VAL A 19 -14.18 2.06 -8.20
CA VAL A 19 -13.67 2.68 -9.42
C VAL A 19 -12.15 2.73 -9.44
N HIS A 20 -11.52 3.10 -8.32
CA HIS A 20 -10.06 3.14 -8.22
C HIS A 20 -9.44 1.74 -8.28
N ILE A 21 -10.01 0.76 -7.59
CA ILE A 21 -9.53 -0.63 -7.60
C ILE A 21 -9.64 -1.23 -9.01
N GLU A 22 -10.78 -1.07 -9.67
CA GLU A 22 -11.02 -1.63 -11.01
C GLU A 22 -10.07 -1.02 -12.05
N ARG A 23 -9.93 0.31 -12.06
CA ARG A 23 -8.97 1.00 -12.95
C ARG A 23 -7.54 0.54 -12.71
N TRP A 24 -7.15 0.38 -11.45
CA TRP A 24 -5.81 -0.08 -11.10
C TRP A 24 -5.55 -1.52 -11.55
N ILE A 25 -6.53 -2.42 -11.39
CA ILE A 25 -6.46 -3.80 -11.87
C ILE A 25 -6.35 -3.85 -13.41
N GLU A 26 -7.20 -3.09 -14.12
CA GLU A 26 -7.24 -3.05 -15.59
C GLU A 26 -5.95 -2.53 -16.23
N GLN A 27 -5.31 -1.54 -15.61
CA GLN A 27 -4.06 -0.96 -16.10
C GLN A 27 -2.87 -1.91 -15.93
N GLY A 28 -3.01 -2.94 -15.09
CA GLY A 28 -1.98 -3.88 -14.71
C GLY A 28 -0.99 -3.28 -13.70
N PRO A 29 -0.28 -4.11 -12.92
CA PRO A 29 0.65 -3.66 -11.88
C PRO A 29 1.93 -3.02 -12.45
N ALA A 30 2.03 -2.85 -13.76
CA ALA A 30 3.16 -2.19 -14.38
C ALA A 30 3.12 -0.71 -13.99
N TYR A 31 3.95 -0.33 -13.03
CA TYR A 31 4.38 1.04 -12.80
C TYR A 31 4.77 1.63 -14.17
N LYS A 32 3.89 2.46 -14.74
CA LYS A 32 4.21 3.17 -15.97
C LYS A 32 4.98 4.39 -15.56
N GLU A 33 6.15 4.61 -16.17
CA GLU A 33 7.06 5.76 -15.99
C GLU A 33 6.38 7.15 -16.11
N ASN A 34 5.09 7.24 -16.47
CA ASN A 34 4.32 8.47 -16.61
C ASN A 34 2.85 8.34 -16.11
N GLY A 35 2.55 7.34 -15.27
CA GLY A 35 1.20 7.07 -14.79
C GLY A 35 0.81 7.88 -13.56
N ASN A 36 -0.41 8.42 -13.52
CA ASN A 36 -0.99 9.00 -12.31
C ASN A 36 -1.08 7.92 -11.21
N LEU A 37 -0.32 8.05 -10.12
CA LEU A 37 -0.26 7.08 -9.03
C LEU A 37 -1.45 7.16 -8.05
N ASN A 38 -2.43 8.05 -8.28
CA ASN A 38 -3.60 8.19 -7.42
C ASN A 38 -4.35 6.87 -7.21
N ASP A 39 -4.54 6.07 -8.27
CA ASP A 39 -5.25 4.79 -8.15
C ASP A 39 -4.44 3.80 -7.28
N SER A 40 -3.12 3.75 -7.48
CA SER A 40 -2.21 2.93 -6.68
C SER A 40 -2.19 3.34 -5.21
N ASN A 41 -2.09 4.65 -4.93
CA ASN A 41 -2.14 5.18 -3.58
C ASN A 41 -3.49 4.89 -2.92
N ARG A 42 -4.61 5.10 -3.63
CA ARG A 42 -5.94 4.83 -3.08
C ARG A 42 -6.12 3.35 -2.73
N VAL A 43 -5.65 2.44 -3.57
CA VAL A 43 -5.65 0.99 -3.28
C VAL A 43 -4.79 0.68 -2.06
N ALA A 44 -3.64 1.34 -1.90
CA ALA A 44 -2.80 1.18 -0.71
C ALA A 44 -3.49 1.64 0.58
N GLU A 45 -4.14 2.80 0.56
CA GLU A 45 -4.91 3.31 1.72
C GLU A 45 -6.02 2.33 2.14
N ILE A 46 -6.70 1.75 1.15
CA ILE A 46 -7.74 0.74 1.37
C ILE A 46 -7.13 -0.50 2.02
N ALA A 47 -6.09 -1.07 1.40
CA ALA A 47 -5.43 -2.29 1.87
C ALA A 47 -4.83 -2.13 3.27
N LEU A 48 -4.18 -1.00 3.55
CA LEU A 48 -3.44 -0.74 4.79
C LEU A 48 -4.27 -0.11 5.90
N SER A 49 -5.57 0.14 5.66
CA SER A 49 -6.46 0.85 6.60
C SER A 49 -6.41 0.31 8.04
N SER A 50 -6.34 -1.01 8.24
CA SER A 50 -6.29 -1.62 9.58
C SER A 50 -4.93 -1.50 10.29
N VAL A 51 -3.87 -1.09 9.59
CA VAL A 51 -2.51 -0.97 10.12
C VAL A 51 -1.95 0.45 10.02
N GLN A 52 -2.73 1.43 9.57
CA GLN A 52 -2.30 2.81 9.35
C GLN A 52 -1.52 3.43 10.52
N GLY A 53 -1.95 3.19 11.76
CA GLY A 53 -1.26 3.69 12.96
C GLY A 53 0.10 3.05 13.25
N ARG A 54 0.50 2.02 12.48
CA ARG A 54 1.75 1.26 12.61
C ARG A 54 2.64 1.37 11.37
N LEU A 55 2.21 2.09 10.33
CA LEU A 55 3.00 2.27 9.13
C LEU A 55 4.24 3.14 9.42
N PRO A 56 5.35 2.98 8.66
CA PRO A 56 6.62 3.69 8.88
C PRO A 56 6.50 5.21 9.05
N GLN A 57 7.21 5.81 10.00
CA GLN A 57 7.15 7.26 10.21
C GLN A 57 8.55 7.86 10.17
N ALA A 58 8.78 8.83 9.30
CA ALA A 58 9.89 9.76 9.49
C ALA A 58 9.47 10.83 10.50
N SER A 59 10.36 11.09 11.46
CA SER A 59 10.24 12.20 12.38
C SER A 59 11.46 13.10 12.24
N LEU A 60 11.23 14.41 12.21
CA LEU A 60 12.28 15.42 12.21
C LEU A 60 12.20 16.17 13.55
N VAL A 61 13.30 16.19 14.29
CA VAL A 61 13.44 17.07 15.45
C VAL A 61 13.95 18.41 14.96
N GLN A 62 13.17 19.46 15.16
CA GLN A 62 13.53 20.84 14.83
C GLN A 62 14.48 21.42 15.89
N GLU A 63 15.17 22.51 15.55
CA GLU A 63 16.12 23.20 16.44
C GLU A 63 15.48 23.71 17.75
N ASP A 64 14.18 23.99 17.73
CA ASP A 64 13.38 24.40 18.90
C ASP A 64 12.92 23.20 19.77
N GLY A 65 13.31 21.98 19.41
CA GLY A 65 12.93 20.74 20.09
C GLY A 65 11.57 20.17 19.66
N ASN A 66 10.85 20.81 18.74
CA ASN A 66 9.58 20.29 18.24
C ASN A 66 9.79 19.11 17.28
N VAL A 67 8.94 18.08 17.41
CA VAL A 67 8.96 16.91 16.51
C VAL A 67 7.92 17.11 15.41
N VAL A 68 8.36 17.11 14.16
CA VAL A 68 7.48 17.05 12.98
C VAL A 68 7.38 15.61 12.51
N ILE A 69 6.16 15.10 12.43
CA ILE A 69 5.86 13.77 11.88
C ILE A 69 5.44 13.95 10.42
N GLY A 70 6.06 13.19 9.52
CA GLY A 70 5.83 13.31 8.07
C GLY A 70 4.43 12.83 7.63
N ARG A 71 4.03 11.61 8.02
CA ARG A 71 2.76 11.03 7.56
C ARG A 71 1.60 11.49 8.45
N LYS A 72 0.57 12.06 7.82
CA LYS A 72 -0.71 12.36 8.47
C LYS A 72 -1.59 11.12 8.53
N HIS A 73 -2.43 11.03 9.56
CA HIS A 73 -3.50 10.04 9.62
C HIS A 73 -4.61 10.46 8.64
N TRP A 74 -5.12 9.53 7.84
CA TRP A 74 -6.30 9.72 7.01
C TRP A 74 -7.53 9.04 7.62
N ASP A 75 -8.72 9.54 7.27
CA ASP A 75 -9.98 8.96 7.74
C ASP A 75 -10.31 7.69 6.96
N CYS A 76 -10.61 6.60 7.67
CA CYS A 76 -11.11 5.37 7.06
C CYS A 76 -12.65 5.43 6.99
N PRO A 77 -13.26 5.66 5.81
CA PRO A 77 -14.71 5.85 5.70
C PRO A 77 -15.51 4.55 5.95
N VAL A 78 -14.86 3.39 5.88
CA VAL A 78 -15.46 2.08 6.08
C VAL A 78 -14.80 1.39 7.26
N GLN A 79 -15.30 1.66 8.47
CA GLN A 79 -14.73 1.14 9.72
C GLN A 79 -14.60 -0.38 9.76
N MET A 80 -15.49 -1.10 9.07
CA MET A 80 -15.47 -2.57 9.01
C MET A 80 -14.15 -3.13 8.43
N ARG A 81 -13.42 -2.35 7.61
CA ARG A 81 -12.10 -2.73 7.09
C ARG A 81 -11.09 -2.97 8.20
N ASN A 82 -11.14 -2.17 9.27
CA ASN A 82 -10.18 -2.28 10.37
C ASN A 82 -10.22 -3.65 11.06
N ASN A 83 -11.34 -4.37 10.95
CA ASN A 83 -11.52 -5.70 11.52
C ASN A 83 -11.31 -6.84 10.50
N LEU A 84 -11.52 -6.57 9.21
CA LEU A 84 -11.54 -7.62 8.18
C LEU A 84 -10.26 -7.65 7.33
N PHE A 85 -9.59 -6.51 7.16
CA PHE A 85 -8.34 -6.47 6.42
C PHE A 85 -7.21 -6.80 7.37
N ALA A 86 -6.42 -7.80 7.00
CA ALA A 86 -5.26 -8.25 7.75
C ALA A 86 -4.00 -8.16 6.87
N PRO A 87 -3.41 -6.96 6.71
CA PRO A 87 -2.12 -6.79 6.05
C PRO A 87 -1.05 -7.63 6.72
N ILE A 88 -0.42 -8.50 5.94
CA ILE A 88 0.70 -9.33 6.34
C ILE A 88 1.97 -8.53 6.06
N HIS A 89 2.69 -8.14 7.11
CA HIS A 89 4.03 -7.55 6.97
C HIS A 89 5.00 -8.60 6.45
N ILE A 90 5.65 -8.33 5.32
CA ILE A 90 6.63 -9.24 4.70
C ILE A 90 8.03 -8.94 5.26
N PHE A 91 8.54 -7.73 4.99
CA PHE A 91 9.81 -7.25 5.49
C PHE A 91 9.89 -5.72 5.41
N GLU A 92 10.90 -5.15 6.07
CA GLU A 92 11.25 -3.75 5.97
C GLU A 92 12.72 -3.57 5.58
N ILE A 93 13.01 -2.51 4.84
CA ILE A 93 14.36 -2.07 4.50
C ILE A 93 14.59 -0.74 5.20
N ASN A 94 15.63 -0.69 6.02
CA ASN A 94 16.12 0.56 6.56
C ASN A 94 17.09 1.19 5.56
N ARG A 95 16.65 2.23 4.84
CA ARG A 95 17.54 3.07 4.04
C ARG A 95 18.16 4.11 4.96
N ASN A 96 19.30 3.75 5.55
CA ASN A 96 20.03 4.68 6.40
C ASN A 96 20.79 5.70 5.53
N ASN A 97 20.16 6.84 5.21
CA ASN A 97 20.87 7.97 4.62
C ASN A 97 21.64 8.70 5.72
N ALA A 98 22.85 8.22 5.99
CA ALA A 98 23.71 8.69 7.09
C ALA A 98 24.02 10.20 7.09
N HIS A 99 23.71 10.94 6.03
CA HIS A 99 24.04 12.36 5.89
C HIS A 99 22.96 13.35 6.38
N ALA A 100 21.77 12.90 6.80
CA ALA A 100 20.69 13.83 7.21
C ALA A 100 19.96 13.48 8.51
N GLY A 101 20.40 12.45 9.25
CA GLY A 101 19.68 11.99 10.46
C GLY A 101 18.29 11.41 10.18
N LEU A 102 17.90 11.27 8.91
CA LEU A 102 16.67 10.62 8.46
C LEU A 102 16.94 9.15 8.18
N SER A 103 16.47 8.27 9.06
CA SER A 103 16.25 6.87 8.74
C SER A 103 14.90 6.75 8.02
N CYS A 104 14.88 6.58 6.70
CA CYS A 104 13.63 6.26 6.00
C CYS A 104 13.47 4.74 5.92
N ILE A 105 12.42 4.25 6.58
CA ILE A 105 12.01 2.86 6.55
C ILE A 105 11.09 2.66 5.35
N GLU A 106 11.32 1.58 4.62
CA GLU A 106 10.49 1.11 3.52
C GLU A 106 9.93 -0.26 3.89
N ALA A 107 8.62 -0.34 4.14
CA ALA A 107 7.97 -1.56 4.61
C ALA A 107 7.04 -2.15 3.53
N TYR A 108 7.04 -3.48 3.42
CA TYR A 108 6.27 -4.23 2.44
C TYR A 108 5.17 -5.04 3.10
N TYR A 109 3.97 -4.97 2.54
CA TYR A 109 2.82 -5.71 3.03
C TYR A 109 2.10 -6.45 1.90
N VAL A 110 1.37 -7.49 2.28
CA VAL A 110 0.38 -8.15 1.42
C VAL A 110 -0.97 -8.18 2.10
N THR A 111 -2.02 -7.80 1.36
CA THR A 111 -3.39 -7.79 1.87
C THR A 111 -4.35 -8.41 0.87
N LEU A 112 -5.18 -9.35 1.31
CA LEU A 112 -6.30 -9.87 0.52
C LEU A 112 -7.40 -8.80 0.42
N LEU A 113 -7.88 -8.53 -0.78
CA LEU A 113 -9.10 -7.76 -1.04
C LEU A 113 -10.28 -8.71 -1.32
N PRO A 114 -11.14 -9.02 -0.34
CA PRO A 114 -12.09 -10.14 -0.43
C PRO A 114 -13.12 -10.03 -1.56
N GLY A 115 -13.57 -8.82 -1.91
CA GLY A 115 -14.51 -8.61 -3.02
C GLY A 115 -13.91 -8.75 -4.43
N TYR A 116 -12.58 -8.74 -4.55
CA TYR A 116 -11.87 -8.88 -5.83
C TYR A 116 -11.08 -10.19 -5.91
N ASN A 117 -10.95 -10.91 -4.79
CA ASN A 117 -10.18 -12.15 -4.67
C ASN A 117 -8.74 -12.01 -5.20
N ILE A 118 -8.08 -10.89 -4.86
CA ILE A 118 -6.68 -10.60 -5.17
C ILE A 118 -5.91 -10.30 -3.90
N TYR A 119 -4.64 -10.68 -3.89
CA TYR A 119 -3.67 -10.19 -2.93
C TYR A 119 -2.95 -8.99 -3.50
N VAL A 120 -3.05 -7.86 -2.82
CA VAL A 120 -2.36 -6.63 -3.15
C VAL A 120 -1.07 -6.56 -2.38
N VAL A 121 0.03 -6.30 -3.09
CA VAL A 121 1.33 -5.98 -2.52
C VAL A 121 1.44 -4.47 -2.42
N THR A 122 1.75 -3.97 -1.24
CA THR A 122 1.94 -2.54 -1.00
C THR A 122 3.34 -2.27 -0.47
N ILE A 123 3.79 -1.05 -0.73
CA ILE A 123 4.98 -0.44 -0.15
C ILE A 123 4.54 0.78 0.67
N SER A 124 5.16 0.94 1.83
CA SER A 124 4.94 2.07 2.73
C SER A 124 6.27 2.70 3.11
N TYR A 125 6.43 3.97 2.81
CA TYR A 125 7.62 4.76 3.11
C TYR A 125 7.44 5.56 4.41
N GLY A 126 8.56 5.84 5.09
CA GLY A 126 8.59 6.77 6.24
C GLY A 126 8.57 8.25 5.82
N SER A 127 9.05 8.56 4.62
CA SER A 127 9.01 9.88 3.98
C SER A 127 8.27 9.75 2.65
N GLU A 128 7.72 10.85 2.12
CA GLU A 128 7.13 10.84 0.77
C GLU A 128 8.15 10.30 -0.25
N ASP A 129 7.65 9.50 -1.19
CA ASP A 129 8.39 9.14 -2.38
C ASP A 129 8.55 10.37 -3.31
N PRO A 130 9.32 10.27 -4.41
CA PRO A 130 9.50 11.40 -5.32
C PRO A 130 8.19 11.95 -5.92
N GLU A 131 7.10 11.19 -5.87
CA GLU A 131 5.77 11.53 -6.39
C GLU A 131 4.82 12.04 -5.29
N GLY A 132 5.29 12.18 -4.05
CA GLY A 132 4.53 12.72 -2.93
C GLY A 132 3.69 11.71 -2.16
N PHE A 133 3.84 10.40 -2.44
CA PHE A 133 3.05 9.35 -1.79
C PHE A 133 3.84 8.62 -0.71
N PHE A 134 3.19 8.38 0.43
CA PHE A 134 3.72 7.55 1.50
C PHE A 134 3.45 6.07 1.30
N ASP A 135 2.41 5.73 0.55
CA ASP A 135 1.85 4.38 0.44
C ASP A 135 1.44 4.12 -1.00
N LEU A 136 1.91 3.02 -1.59
CA LEU A 136 1.57 2.64 -2.96
C LEU A 136 1.25 1.15 -3.06
N ALA A 137 0.24 0.82 -3.88
CA ALA A 137 -0.02 -0.53 -4.32
C ALA A 137 0.85 -0.81 -5.56
N ILE A 138 1.87 -1.66 -5.38
CA ILE A 138 2.91 -1.91 -6.39
C ILE A 138 2.60 -3.12 -7.27
N GLY A 139 1.60 -3.91 -6.88
CA GLY A 139 1.00 -4.90 -7.76
C GLY A 139 0.07 -5.86 -7.03
N PHE A 140 -0.48 -6.80 -7.77
CA PHE A 140 -1.37 -7.82 -7.22
C PHE A 140 -1.15 -9.17 -7.88
N PHE A 141 -1.69 -10.20 -7.24
CA PHE A 141 -1.69 -11.56 -7.76
C PHE A 141 -2.89 -12.35 -7.23
N HIS A 142 -3.18 -13.48 -7.87
CA HIS A 142 -4.13 -14.49 -7.41
C HIS A 142 -3.36 -15.72 -6.92
N VAL A 143 -3.86 -16.37 -5.87
CA VAL A 143 -3.35 -17.67 -5.43
C VAL A 143 -4.50 -18.57 -5.03
N ASP A 144 -4.35 -19.86 -5.31
CA ASP A 144 -5.29 -20.89 -4.87
C ASP A 144 -4.95 -21.42 -3.47
N ASN A 145 -3.70 -21.22 -3.02
CA ASN A 145 -3.19 -21.69 -1.73
C ASN A 145 -2.36 -20.61 -1.03
N ALA A 146 -2.56 -20.46 0.28
CA ALA A 146 -1.81 -19.55 1.14
C ALA A 146 -0.28 -19.75 1.09
N GLU A 147 0.20 -20.97 0.83
CA GLU A 147 1.64 -21.27 0.71
C GLU A 147 2.32 -20.51 -0.44
N GLN A 148 1.56 -20.07 -1.45
CA GLN A 148 2.08 -19.34 -2.62
C GLN A 148 2.24 -17.83 -2.35
N ILE A 149 1.60 -17.29 -1.30
CA ILE A 149 1.49 -15.85 -1.05
C ILE A 149 2.87 -15.18 -1.02
N ILE A 150 3.83 -15.73 -0.27
CA ILE A 150 5.16 -15.14 -0.13
C ILE A 150 5.95 -15.20 -1.44
N ALA A 151 5.83 -16.28 -2.21
CA ALA A 151 6.54 -16.44 -3.47
C ALA A 151 6.02 -15.44 -4.53
N GLU A 152 4.70 -15.29 -4.66
CA GLU A 152 4.11 -14.33 -5.60
C GLU A 152 4.36 -12.88 -5.18
N ALA A 153 4.25 -12.57 -3.88
CA ALA A 153 4.58 -11.24 -3.36
C ALA A 153 6.03 -10.87 -3.67
N SER A 154 6.95 -11.82 -3.48
CA SER A 154 8.37 -11.63 -3.79
C SER A 154 8.59 -11.32 -5.28
N ARG A 155 7.84 -11.95 -6.19
CA ARG A 155 7.92 -11.64 -7.63
C ARG A 155 7.47 -10.21 -7.95
N VAL A 156 6.37 -9.77 -7.35
CA VAL A 156 5.88 -8.38 -7.52
C VAL A 156 6.92 -7.39 -7.00
N ILE A 157 7.47 -7.62 -5.81
CA ILE A 157 8.50 -6.75 -5.20
C ILE A 157 9.77 -6.71 -6.06
N LEU A 158 10.23 -7.85 -6.57
CA LEU A 158 11.41 -7.90 -7.45
C LEU A 158 11.15 -7.15 -8.76
N SER A 159 9.96 -7.29 -9.35
CA SER A 159 9.58 -6.55 -10.55
C SER A 159 9.54 -5.04 -10.29
N TRP A 160 9.01 -4.62 -9.13
CA TRP A 160 9.01 -3.23 -8.70
C TRP A 160 10.44 -2.67 -8.61
N TRP A 161 11.35 -3.39 -7.96
CA TRP A 161 12.76 -2.97 -7.85
C TRP A 161 13.46 -2.87 -9.21
N GLN A 162 13.18 -3.80 -10.13
CA GLN A 162 13.76 -3.76 -11.47
C GLN A 162 13.40 -2.48 -12.22
N VAL A 163 12.13 -2.08 -12.18
CA VAL A 163 11.65 -0.82 -12.80
C VAL A 163 12.35 0.38 -12.18
N ARG A 164 12.36 0.48 -10.84
CA ARG A 164 13.02 1.58 -10.11
C ARG A 164 14.52 1.65 -10.37
N TYR A 165 15.19 0.51 -10.53
CA TYR A 165 16.61 0.47 -10.87
C TYR A 165 16.87 0.99 -12.29
N GLN A 166 16.05 0.62 -13.27
CA GLN A 166 16.18 1.07 -14.66
C GLN A 166 16.03 2.59 -14.79
N GLU A 167 15.04 3.19 -14.13
CA GLU A 167 14.84 4.65 -14.12
C GLU A 167 16.05 5.41 -13.56
N LEU A 168 16.61 4.94 -12.45
CA LEU A 168 17.81 5.52 -11.85
C LEU A 168 19.06 5.33 -12.72
N SER A 169 19.08 4.29 -13.56
CA SER A 169 20.18 3.99 -14.47
C SER A 169 20.14 4.86 -15.73
N CYS A 170 18.95 5.17 -16.24
CA CYS A 170 18.73 6.00 -17.43
C CYS A 170 18.80 7.51 -17.13
N SER A 171 18.74 7.91 -15.86
CA SER A 171 18.85 9.31 -15.40
C SER A 171 20.29 9.76 -15.11
N ARG A 172 21.30 8.94 -15.46
CA ARG A 172 22.75 9.25 -15.34
C ARG A 172 23.39 9.39 -16.72
#